data_AF-A0AAE0CVH0-F1
#
_entry.id   AF-A0AAE0CVH0-F1
#
_cell.length_a   1.000
_cell.length_b   1.000
_cell.length_c   1.000
_cell.angle_alpha   90.00
_cell.angle_beta   90.00
_cell.angle_gamma   90.00
#
_symmetry.space_group_name_H-M   'P 1'
#
loop_
_entity.id
_entity.type
_entity.pdbx_description
1 polymer ?
#
loop_
_entity_poly.entity_id
_entity_poly.type
_entity_poly.pdbx_seq_one_letter_code
_entity_poly.pdbx_strand_id
1 'polypeptide(L)'
;MGVVLQTLKDALGHIDDLVLVSDHHASIEVGIHKVFPNATHVFCIWHISKNVRKRFHKKDVAKIFERATRAYRQVDYDWEMEEL
;
A
#
# COMPACT_ATOMS: atom_id res chain seq x y z
N MET A 1 -16.68 -7.10 4.59
CA MET A 1 -15.48 -7.35 3.75
C MET A 1 -15.22 -8.80 3.40
N GLY A 2 -15.59 -9.80 4.22
CA GLY A 2 -15.34 -11.22 3.89
C GLY A 2 -15.98 -11.70 2.57
N VAL A 3 -17.19 -11.24 2.24
CA VAL A 3 -17.89 -11.66 1.00
C VAL A 3 -17.19 -11.16 -0.26
N VAL A 4 -16.78 -9.89 -0.30
CA VAL A 4 -16.16 -9.28 -1.50
C VAL A 4 -14.83 -9.95 -1.83
N LEU A 5 -13.97 -10.16 -0.83
CA LEU A 5 -12.66 -10.79 -1.05
C LEU A 5 -12.81 -12.25 -1.48
N GLN A 6 -13.79 -12.97 -0.94
CA GLN A 6 -14.06 -14.35 -1.36
C GLN A 6 -14.54 -14.41 -2.81
N THR A 7 -15.49 -13.57 -3.20
CA THR A 7 -15.95 -13.47 -4.60
C THR A 7 -14.79 -13.13 -5.55
N LEU A 8 -13.89 -12.24 -5.14
CA LEU A 8 -12.70 -11.90 -5.92
C LEU A 8 -11.77 -13.11 -6.07
N LYS A 9 -11.55 -13.89 -5.00
CA LYS A 9 -10.74 -15.12 -5.03
C LYS A 9 -11.33 -16.14 -5.99
N ASP A 10 -12.64 -16.34 -5.93
CA ASP A 10 -13.34 -17.31 -6.78
C ASP A 10 -13.26 -16.90 -8.26
N ALA A 11 -13.32 -15.60 -8.56
CA ALA A 11 -13.20 -15.07 -9.92
C ALA A 11 -11.77 -15.12 -10.48
N LEU A 12 -10.75 -14.84 -9.66
CA LEU A 12 -9.35 -14.86 -10.07
C LEU A 12 -8.78 -16.28 -10.18
N GLY A 13 -9.28 -17.20 -9.35
CA GLY A 13 -8.68 -18.52 -9.19
C GLY A 13 -7.30 -18.43 -8.53
N HIS A 14 -6.40 -19.33 -8.92
CA HIS A 14 -5.02 -19.33 -8.43
C HIS A 14 -4.13 -18.50 -9.35
N ILE A 15 -3.34 -17.61 -8.76
CA ILE A 15 -2.36 -16.76 -9.43
C ILE A 15 -1.07 -16.85 -8.60
N ASP A 16 0.02 -17.28 -9.22
CA ASP A 16 1.34 -17.25 -8.61
C ASP A 16 1.81 -15.81 -8.41
N ASP A 17 2.50 -15.56 -7.30
CA ASP A 17 3.04 -14.25 -6.93
C ASP A 17 2.01 -13.11 -6.94
N LEU A 18 0.75 -13.41 -6.61
CA LEU A 18 -0.34 -12.43 -6.55
C LEU A 18 0.02 -11.26 -5.61
N VAL A 19 -0.03 -10.04 -6.13
CA VAL A 19 0.10 -8.81 -5.35
C VAL A 19 -1.25 -8.11 -5.23
N LEU A 20 -1.69 -7.88 -4.00
CA LEU A 20 -2.90 -7.09 -3.70
C LEU A 20 -2.49 -5.72 -3.17
N VAL A 21 -3.01 -4.66 -3.79
CA VAL A 21 -2.74 -3.28 -3.40
C VAL A 21 -4.03 -2.65 -2.83
N SER A 22 -4.02 -2.24 -1.57
CA SER A 22 -5.21 -1.66 -0.92
C SER A 22 -4.90 -0.48 -0.01
N ASP A 23 -5.94 0.14 0.56
CA ASP A 23 -5.75 1.09 1.66
C ASP A 23 -5.17 0.40 2.91
N HIS A 24 -4.51 1.19 3.77
CA HIS A 24 -3.92 0.76 5.04
C HIS A 24 -4.98 0.85 6.16
N HIS A 25 -5.89 -0.12 6.17
CA HIS A 25 -6.89 -0.27 7.21
C HIS A 25 -6.88 -1.69 7.77
N ALA A 26 -6.84 -1.83 9.10
CA ALA A 26 -6.64 -3.12 9.77
C ALA A 26 -7.66 -4.19 9.36
N SER A 27 -8.93 -3.80 9.15
CA SER A 27 -9.94 -4.76 8.70
C SER A 27 -9.69 -5.29 7.27
N ILE A 28 -9.05 -4.50 6.40
CA ILE A 28 -8.69 -4.90 5.03
C ILE A 28 -7.56 -5.92 5.10
N GLU A 29 -6.53 -5.60 5.88
CA GLU A 29 -5.39 -6.47 6.11
C GLU A 29 -5.82 -7.84 6.66
N VAL A 30 -6.66 -7.86 7.70
CA VAL A 30 -7.22 -9.10 8.27
C VAL A 30 -8.04 -9.87 7.23
N GLY A 31 -8.84 -9.18 6.43
CA GLY A 31 -9.63 -9.80 5.36
C GLY A 31 -8.76 -10.43 4.28
N ILE A 32 -7.72 -9.73 3.83
CA ILE A 32 -6.79 -10.20 2.80
C ILE A 32 -6.00 -11.40 3.33
N HIS A 33 -5.40 -11.32 4.51
CA HIS A 33 -4.66 -12.44 5.10
C HIS A 33 -5.52 -13.69 5.27
N LYS A 34 -6.81 -13.52 5.59
CA LYS A 34 -7.74 -14.64 5.73
C LYS A 34 -8.08 -15.30 4.39
N VAL A 35 -8.28 -14.52 3.32
CA VAL A 35 -8.78 -15.04 2.04
C VAL A 35 -7.64 -15.41 1.09
N PHE A 36 -6.57 -14.61 1.07
CA PHE A 36 -5.39 -14.72 0.22
C PHE A 36 -4.09 -14.85 1.05
N PRO A 37 -3.92 -15.95 1.82
CA PRO A 37 -2.78 -16.09 2.74
C PRO A 37 -1.41 -16.12 2.03
N ASN A 38 -1.39 -16.44 0.74
CA ASN A 38 -0.15 -16.52 -0.06
C ASN A 38 0.07 -15.27 -0.93
N ALA A 39 -0.86 -14.31 -0.95
CA ALA A 39 -0.68 -13.09 -1.72
C ALA A 39 0.24 -12.13 -0.97
N THR A 40 1.09 -11.43 -1.72
CA THR A 40 1.80 -10.27 -1.17
C THR A 40 0.81 -9.13 -1.04
N HIS A 41 0.60 -8.64 0.17
CA HIS A 41 -0.23 -7.47 0.43
C HIS A 41 0.65 -6.23 0.58
N VAL A 42 0.41 -5.22 -0.25
CA VAL A 42 1.09 -3.92 -0.17
C VAL A 42 0.09 -2.77 -0.08
N PHE A 43 0.53 -1.64 0.45
CA PHE A 43 -0.32 -0.48 0.65
C PHE A 43 -0.28 0.46 -0.55
N CYS A 44 -1.46 0.97 -0.88
CA CYS A 44 -1.65 1.87 -2.01
C CYS A 44 -1.00 3.23 -1.73
N ILE A 45 0.03 3.55 -2.50
CA ILE A 45 0.76 4.80 -2.35
C ILE A 45 -0.12 6.04 -2.52
N TRP A 46 -1.15 5.96 -3.37
CA TRP A 46 -2.08 7.07 -3.57
C TRP A 46 -2.88 7.39 -2.29
N HIS A 47 -3.36 6.36 -1.59
CA HIS A 47 -4.07 6.53 -0.32
C HIS A 47 -3.13 7.05 0.76
N ILE A 48 -1.92 6.49 0.89
CA ILE A 48 -0.94 6.95 1.87
C ILE A 48 -0.54 8.41 1.59
N SER A 49 -0.30 8.77 0.33
CA SER A 49 0.05 10.15 -0.08
C SER A 49 -1.06 11.14 0.27
N LYS A 50 -2.33 10.77 0.10
CA LYS A 50 -3.47 11.59 0.54
C LYS A 50 -3.50 11.74 2.06
N ASN A 51 -3.26 10.66 2.80
CA ASN A 51 -3.21 10.68 4.27
C ASN A 51 -2.07 11.56 4.79
N VAL A 52 -0.88 11.46 4.18
CA VAL A 52 0.28 12.30 4.51
C VAL A 52 -0.06 13.78 4.26
N ARG A 53 -0.60 14.13 3.09
CA ARG A 53 -1.02 15.52 2.77
C ARG A 53 -2.08 16.06 3.72
N LYS A 54 -3.02 15.22 4.17
CA LYS A 54 -4.10 15.61 5.09
C LYS A 54 -3.57 15.82 6.51
N ARG A 55 -2.65 14.97 6.97
CA ARG A 55 -2.14 14.95 8.34
C ARG A 55 -0.97 15.91 8.56
N PHE A 56 -0.15 16.10 7.54
CA PHE A 56 1.00 17.00 7.58
C PHE A 56 0.75 18.19 6.66
N HIS A 57 0.45 19.34 7.26
CA HIS A 57 0.14 20.57 6.54
C HIS A 57 1.37 21.23 5.88
N LYS A 58 2.57 20.74 6.16
CA LYS A 58 3.81 21.20 5.52
C LYS A 58 3.90 20.60 4.13
N LYS A 59 3.90 21.46 3.11
CA LYS A 59 4.01 21.05 1.70
C LYS A 59 5.28 20.23 1.42
N ASP A 60 6.35 20.45 2.18
CA ASP A 60 7.62 19.78 1.96
C ASP A 60 7.56 18.30 2.37
N VAL A 61 6.88 17.97 3.49
CA VAL A 61 6.69 16.58 3.93
C VAL A 61 6.00 15.73 2.86
N ALA A 62 4.92 16.26 2.26
CA ALA A 62 4.20 15.55 1.22
C ALA A 62 5.02 15.40 -0.08
N LYS A 63 5.87 16.37 -0.40
CA LYS A 63 6.76 16.31 -1.57
C LYS A 63 7.88 15.29 -1.36
N ILE A 64 8.54 15.34 -0.21
CA ILE A 64 9.60 14.38 0.15
C ILE A 64 9.05 12.95 0.12
N PHE A 65 7.90 12.73 0.75
CA PHE A 65 7.22 11.43 0.73
C PHE A 65 6.88 10.95 -0.70
N GLU A 66 6.42 11.85 -1.58
CA GLU A 66 6.14 11.50 -2.97
C GLU A 66 7.40 11.15 -3.77
N ARG A 67 8.53 11.83 -3.53
CA ARG A 67 9.81 11.50 -4.17
C ARG A 67 10.34 10.16 -3.67
N ALA A 68 10.39 9.97 -2.36
CA ALA A 68 10.82 8.72 -1.73
C ALA A 68 10.04 7.53 -2.29
N THR A 69 8.72 7.61 -2.34
CA THR A 69 7.87 6.49 -2.77
C THR A 69 7.90 6.18 -4.26
N ARG A 70 8.48 7.06 -5.08
CA ARG A 70 8.75 6.83 -6.51
C ARG A 70 10.18 6.35 -6.77
N ALA A 71 11.03 6.30 -5.74
CA ALA A 71 12.39 5.82 -5.85
C ALA A 71 12.41 4.35 -6.30
N TYR A 72 13.28 4.05 -7.27
CA TYR A 72 13.43 2.68 -7.77
C TYR A 72 14.28 1.82 -6.83
N ARG A 73 15.28 2.41 -6.17
CA ARG A 73 16.20 1.73 -5.26
C ARG A 73 15.95 2.17 -3.84
N GLN A 74 16.17 1.24 -2.91
CA GLN A 74 16.06 1.53 -1.48
C GLN A 74 17.01 2.65 -1.03
N VAL A 75 18.24 2.70 -1.56
CA VAL A 75 19.18 3.80 -1.26
C VAL A 75 18.65 5.18 -1.67
N ASP A 76 17.95 5.27 -2.81
CA ASP A 76 17.35 6.52 -3.26
C ASP A 76 16.13 6.89 -2.40
N TYR A 77 15.35 5.88 -1.96
CA TYR A 77 14.27 6.07 -1.00
C TYR A 77 14.81 6.59 0.35
N ASP A 78 15.83 5.94 0.89
CA ASP A 78 16.41 6.25 2.20
C ASP A 78 16.97 7.67 2.20
N TRP A 79 17.70 8.06 1.14
CA TRP A 79 18.19 9.43 0.98
C TRP A 79 17.04 10.44 0.99
N GLU A 80 15.99 10.23 0.20
CA GLU A 80 14.84 11.14 0.21
C GLU A 80 14.21 11.25 1.62
N MET A 81 14.10 10.13 2.33
CA MET A 81 13.53 10.10 3.68
C MET A 81 14.42 10.75 4.75
N GLU A 82 15.73 10.92 4.54
CA GLU A 82 16.61 11.68 5.43
C GLU A 82 16.26 13.18 5.46
N GLU A 83 15.54 13.70 4.46
CA GLU A 83 15.10 15.10 4.42
C GLU A 83 13.82 15.38 5.26
N LEU A 84 13.17 14.35 5.82
CA LEU A 84 11.94 14.47 6.63
C LEU A 84 12.20 14.83 8.09
#